data_AF-A0A537LWD7-F1
#
_entry.id   AF-A0A537LWD7-F1
#
_cell.length_a   1.000
_cell.length_b   1.000
_cell.length_c   1.000
_cell.angle_alpha   90.00
_cell.angle_beta   90.00
_cell.angle_gamma   90.00
#
_symmetry.space_group_name_H-M   'P 1'
#
loop_
_entity.id
_entity.type
_entity.pdbx_description
1 polymer ?
#
loop_
_entity_poly.entity_id
_entity_poly.type
_entity_poly.pdbx_seq_one_letter_code
_entity_poly.pdbx_strand_id
1 'polypeptide(L)'
;MTVYQFNRAILRDPAPSVSSGLSAREDGEPPAFKIVLAEHHAYAEALAAAGVELVRLPALDAFPDSVFVEDPALVFTEAAILLRASAPTRQGEAQHLALVTPRTVFIGLSARTDRTGAEALARLLASIGREARVVETPAGVLHLKSASSLIDEDTILATPALAHSGFFDGMRILTVPEGDEGAANALRINHPLFIAAGHERTADMLAKAGFDLVPLRVDEIAKIDASLSCMSLRWFAAGGGRG
;
A
#
# COMPACT_ATOMS: atom_id res chain seq x y z
N MET A 1 17.02 -3.61 14.92
CA MET A 1 15.59 -3.78 14.59
C MET A 1 15.55 -4.57 13.31
N THR A 2 14.93 -5.74 13.34
CA THR A 2 14.77 -6.56 12.13
C THR A 2 13.58 -5.97 11.39
N VAL A 3 13.71 -5.70 10.09
CA VAL A 3 12.65 -5.12 9.27
C VAL A 3 12.38 -6.12 8.15
N TYR A 4 11.13 -6.23 7.70
CA TYR A 4 10.85 -6.96 6.46
C TYR A 4 11.73 -6.41 5.34
N GLN A 5 12.57 -7.28 4.80
CA GLN A 5 13.47 -6.91 3.73
C GLN A 5 12.80 -7.07 2.39
N PHE A 6 13.03 -6.12 1.49
CA PHE A 6 12.62 -6.15 0.10
C PHE A 6 13.87 -5.95 -0.77
N ASN A 7 14.04 -6.78 -1.79
CA ASN A 7 15.11 -6.63 -2.77
C ASN A 7 14.59 -6.64 -4.23
N ARG A 8 13.27 -6.78 -4.39
CA ARG A 8 12.58 -6.76 -5.68
C ARG A 8 11.28 -5.99 -5.56
N ALA A 9 10.97 -5.21 -6.60
CA ALA A 9 9.66 -4.64 -6.79
C ALA A 9 9.25 -4.62 -8.26
N ILE A 10 7.95 -4.75 -8.52
CA ILE A 10 7.33 -4.47 -9.81
C ILE A 10 6.65 -3.11 -9.73
N LEU A 11 6.87 -2.29 -10.76
CA LEU A 11 6.16 -1.04 -11.00
C LEU A 11 5.62 -1.05 -12.43
N ARG A 12 4.61 -0.23 -12.72
CA ARG A 12 4.18 0.04 -14.08
C ARG A 12 4.28 1.54 -14.36
N ASP A 13 4.82 1.89 -15.51
CA ASP A 13 4.89 3.28 -15.93
C ASP A 13 3.48 3.88 -16.10
N PRO A 14 3.23 5.11 -15.62
CA PRO A 14 1.96 5.78 -15.85
C PRO A 14 1.77 6.09 -17.35
N ALA A 15 0.54 5.93 -17.82
CA ALA A 15 0.13 6.35 -19.15
C ALA A 15 -0.50 7.76 -19.12
N PRO A 16 -0.51 8.52 -20.24
CA PRO A 16 -1.25 9.78 -20.32
C PRO A 16 -2.71 9.67 -19.88
N SER A 17 -3.35 8.53 -20.12
CA SER A 17 -4.72 8.27 -19.68
C SER A 17 -4.94 8.24 -18.17
N VAL A 18 -3.89 8.27 -17.33
CA VAL A 18 -4.00 8.41 -15.86
C VAL A 18 -4.80 9.65 -15.45
N SER A 19 -4.84 10.69 -16.29
CA SER A 19 -5.70 11.87 -16.12
C SER A 19 -7.21 11.54 -16.13
N SER A 20 -7.59 10.32 -16.50
CA SER A 20 -8.95 9.78 -16.47
C SER A 20 -9.09 8.61 -15.49
N GLY A 21 -8.17 8.48 -14.52
CA GLY A 21 -8.24 7.48 -13.46
C GLY A 21 -9.46 7.65 -12.56
N LEU A 22 -9.80 6.59 -11.85
CA LEU A 22 -10.98 6.56 -10.99
C LEU A 22 -10.76 7.42 -9.73
N SER A 23 -11.77 8.20 -9.36
CA SER A 23 -11.77 9.02 -8.15
C SER A 23 -13.15 9.01 -7.52
N ALA A 24 -13.22 8.95 -6.19
CA ALA A 24 -14.42 9.12 -5.39
C ALA A 24 -14.84 10.59 -5.30
N ARG A 25 -13.99 11.53 -5.76
CA ARG A 25 -14.27 12.96 -5.78
C ARG A 25 -15.03 13.31 -7.06
N GLU A 26 -16.31 13.68 -6.93
CA GLU A 26 -17.15 14.02 -8.09
C GLU A 26 -16.70 15.31 -8.82
N ASP A 27 -16.08 16.26 -8.11
CA ASP A 27 -15.66 17.58 -8.63
C ASP A 27 -14.13 17.83 -8.55
N GLY A 28 -13.31 16.77 -8.49
CA GLY A 28 -11.86 16.90 -8.43
C GLY A 28 -11.25 17.33 -9.78
N GLU A 29 -10.24 18.21 -9.75
CA GLU A 29 -9.40 18.42 -10.93
C GLU A 29 -8.68 17.10 -11.28
N PRO A 30 -8.69 16.65 -12.55
CA PRO A 30 -7.96 15.45 -12.95
C PRO A 30 -6.46 15.59 -12.71
N PRO A 31 -5.72 14.48 -12.52
CA PRO A 31 -4.30 14.56 -12.30
C PRO A 31 -3.56 14.95 -13.58
N ALA A 32 -2.57 15.82 -13.44
CA ALA A 32 -1.69 16.25 -14.51
C ALA A 32 -0.64 15.17 -14.79
N PHE A 33 -0.76 14.47 -15.92
CA PHE A 33 0.12 13.37 -16.31
C PHE A 33 1.63 13.65 -16.12
N LYS A 34 2.10 14.84 -16.50
CA LYS A 34 3.53 15.20 -16.37
C LYS A 34 4.00 15.21 -14.92
N ILE A 35 3.14 15.61 -13.99
CA ILE A 35 3.45 15.65 -12.57
C ILE A 35 3.34 14.23 -11.99
N VAL A 36 2.30 13.47 -12.33
CA VAL A 36 2.19 12.03 -11.96
C VAL A 36 3.43 11.25 -12.38
N LEU A 37 3.92 11.48 -13.60
CA LEU A 37 5.14 10.85 -14.11
C LEU A 37 6.37 11.22 -13.26
N ALA A 38 6.50 12.49 -12.85
CA ALA A 38 7.60 12.95 -12.01
C ALA A 38 7.51 12.37 -10.58
N GLU A 39 6.32 12.34 -9.99
CA GLU A 39 6.07 11.73 -8.68
C GLU A 39 6.40 10.23 -8.69
N HIS A 40 5.93 9.51 -9.71
CA HIS A 40 6.22 8.09 -9.90
C HIS A 40 7.72 7.83 -10.12
N HIS A 41 8.42 8.68 -10.87
CA HIS A 41 9.87 8.58 -11.03
C HIS A 41 10.62 8.77 -9.71
N ALA A 42 10.26 9.80 -8.93
CA ALA A 42 10.86 10.03 -7.62
C ALA A 42 10.63 8.84 -6.67
N TYR A 43 9.44 8.25 -6.71
CA TYR A 43 9.14 7.03 -5.96
C TYR A 43 10.00 5.83 -6.39
N ALA A 44 10.17 5.61 -7.70
CA ALA A 44 11.04 4.56 -8.23
C ALA A 44 12.51 4.78 -7.82
N GLU A 45 13.01 6.00 -7.92
CA GLU A 45 14.37 6.35 -7.47
C GLU A 45 14.56 6.09 -5.98
N ALA A 46 13.58 6.45 -5.15
CA ALA A 46 13.61 6.17 -3.72
C ALA A 46 13.65 4.66 -3.42
N LEU A 47 12.84 3.85 -4.10
CA LEU A 47 12.89 2.38 -3.96
C LEU A 47 14.26 1.81 -4.34
N ALA A 48 14.82 2.27 -5.47
CA ALA A 48 16.14 1.84 -5.93
C ALA A 48 17.25 2.24 -4.92
N ALA A 49 17.20 3.47 -4.41
CA ALA A 49 18.12 3.95 -3.38
C ALA A 49 18.00 3.16 -2.06
N ALA A 50 16.81 2.63 -1.75
CA ALA A 50 16.58 1.75 -0.62
C ALA A 50 17.04 0.29 -0.85
N GLY A 51 17.71 0.00 -1.97
CA GLY A 51 18.29 -1.32 -2.27
C GLY A 51 17.35 -2.29 -2.96
N VAL A 52 16.27 -1.81 -3.57
CA VAL A 52 15.29 -2.63 -4.29
C VAL A 52 15.59 -2.64 -5.78
N GLU A 53 15.73 -3.82 -6.38
CA GLU A 53 15.80 -3.95 -7.83
C GLU A 53 14.41 -3.85 -8.45
N LEU A 54 14.26 -3.00 -9.47
CA LEU A 54 12.96 -2.67 -10.06
C LEU A 54 12.74 -3.39 -11.38
N VAL A 55 11.61 -4.08 -11.49
CA VAL A 55 11.03 -4.54 -12.75
C VAL A 55 10.00 -3.52 -13.20
N ARG A 56 10.30 -2.79 -14.28
CA ARG A 56 9.38 -1.80 -14.85
C ARG A 56 8.57 -2.39 -15.99
N LEU A 57 7.26 -2.42 -15.81
CA LEU A 57 6.30 -2.79 -16.85
C LEU A 57 5.95 -1.55 -17.70
N PRO A 58 5.76 -1.73 -19.02
CA PRO A 58 5.38 -0.63 -19.89
C PRO A 58 3.99 -0.08 -19.53
N ALA A 59 3.77 1.21 -19.79
CA ALA A 59 2.48 1.84 -19.63
C ALA A 59 1.40 1.15 -20.48
N LEU A 60 0.17 1.13 -19.98
CA LEU A 60 -1.00 0.60 -20.70
C LEU A 60 -2.06 1.69 -20.82
N ASP A 61 -2.05 2.42 -21.95
CA ASP A 61 -2.91 3.59 -22.12
C ASP A 61 -4.43 3.27 -22.11
N ALA A 62 -4.80 2.03 -22.44
CA ALA A 62 -6.19 1.56 -22.34
C ALA A 62 -6.68 1.40 -20.88
N PHE A 63 -5.78 1.46 -19.90
CA PHE A 63 -6.08 1.25 -18.48
C PHE A 63 -5.48 2.40 -17.63
N PRO A 64 -6.22 3.49 -17.42
CA PRO A 64 -5.80 4.67 -16.67
C PRO A 64 -5.12 4.38 -15.32
N ASP A 65 -5.71 3.47 -14.55
CA ASP A 65 -5.27 3.13 -13.19
C ASP A 65 -4.18 2.03 -13.16
N SER A 66 -3.70 1.56 -14.31
CA SER A 66 -2.77 0.42 -14.37
C SER A 66 -1.39 0.66 -13.73
N VAL A 67 -1.06 1.93 -13.44
CA VAL A 67 0.09 2.34 -12.61
C VAL A 67 0.00 1.78 -11.19
N PHE A 68 -1.20 1.51 -10.70
CA PHE A 68 -1.45 0.88 -9.39
C PHE A 68 -1.38 -0.64 -9.52
N VAL A 69 -0.17 -1.17 -9.40
CA VAL A 69 0.11 -2.61 -9.60
C VAL A 69 -0.15 -3.44 -8.35
N GLU A 70 -0.45 -2.83 -7.20
CA GLU A 70 -0.74 -3.55 -5.96
C GLU A 70 -2.10 -4.28 -6.01
N ASP A 71 -3.03 -3.79 -6.81
CA ASP A 71 -4.41 -4.26 -6.90
C ASP A 71 -4.51 -5.72 -7.33
N PRO A 72 -3.91 -6.16 -8.44
CA PRO A 72 -4.13 -7.50 -8.95
C PRO A 72 -3.48 -8.61 -8.13
N ALA A 73 -2.62 -8.32 -7.14
CA ALA A 73 -1.86 -9.37 -6.47
C ALA A 73 -1.40 -9.04 -5.04
N LEU A 74 -1.32 -10.07 -4.20
CA LEU A 74 -0.45 -10.07 -3.02
C LEU A 74 0.81 -10.87 -3.33
N VAL A 75 1.98 -10.31 -3.06
CA VAL A 75 3.25 -10.99 -3.32
C VAL A 75 3.97 -11.27 -1.99
N PHE A 76 4.40 -12.51 -1.84
CA PHE A 76 5.20 -13.02 -0.74
C PHE A 76 6.48 -13.63 -1.32
N THR A 77 7.45 -13.93 -0.45
CA THR A 77 8.67 -14.65 -0.85
C THR A 77 8.34 -16.00 -1.50
N GLU A 78 7.29 -16.67 -1.00
CA GLU A 78 6.93 -18.03 -1.37
C GLU A 78 5.99 -18.11 -2.59
N ALA A 79 5.18 -17.06 -2.82
CA ALA A 79 4.14 -17.06 -3.85
C ALA A 79 3.61 -15.67 -4.18
N ALA A 80 2.96 -15.55 -5.33
CA ALA A 80 2.05 -14.44 -5.65
C ALA A 80 0.60 -14.97 -5.71
N ILE A 81 -0.31 -14.30 -5.01
CA ILE A 81 -1.75 -14.60 -5.03
C ILE A 81 -2.42 -13.54 -5.90
N LEU A 82 -2.93 -13.95 -7.07
CA LEU A 82 -3.71 -13.07 -7.94
C LEU A 82 -5.10 -12.85 -7.35
N LEU A 83 -5.43 -11.58 -7.15
CA LEU A 83 -6.72 -11.14 -6.64
C LEU A 83 -7.67 -10.96 -7.82
N ARG A 84 -8.88 -11.54 -7.71
CA ARG A 84 -9.91 -11.41 -8.73
C ARG A 84 -11.12 -10.68 -8.15
N ALA A 85 -11.37 -9.47 -8.65
CA ALA A 85 -12.62 -8.77 -8.35
C ALA A 85 -13.81 -9.56 -8.91
N SER A 86 -14.90 -9.64 -8.14
CA SER A 86 -16.10 -10.41 -8.47
C SER A 86 -16.97 -9.80 -9.59
N ALA A 87 -16.73 -8.55 -9.99
CA ALA A 87 -17.40 -7.91 -11.13
C ALA A 87 -16.39 -7.29 -12.13
N PRO A 88 -16.62 -7.40 -13.47
CA PRO A 88 -15.72 -6.85 -14.49
C PRO A 88 -15.52 -5.34 -14.39
N THR A 89 -16.54 -4.59 -13.97
CA THR A 89 -16.48 -3.13 -13.73
C THR A 89 -15.63 -2.74 -12.51
N ARG A 90 -15.14 -3.73 -11.75
CA ARG A 90 -14.42 -3.57 -10.48
C ARG A 90 -12.99 -4.12 -10.54
N GLN A 91 -12.53 -4.51 -11.74
CA GLN A 91 -11.14 -4.86 -12.00
C GLN A 91 -10.28 -3.59 -11.85
N GLY A 92 -9.55 -3.49 -10.72
CA GLY A 92 -8.83 -2.29 -10.27
C GLY A 92 -9.09 -1.94 -8.80
N GLU A 93 -10.14 -2.50 -8.17
CA GLU A 93 -10.51 -2.13 -6.80
C GLU A 93 -9.83 -2.94 -5.67
N ALA A 94 -8.99 -3.91 -6.03
CA ALA A 94 -8.36 -4.85 -5.08
C ALA A 94 -7.23 -4.22 -4.22
N GLN A 95 -7.00 -2.93 -4.39
CA GLN A 95 -6.03 -2.05 -3.70
C GLN A 95 -6.03 -2.09 -2.17
N HIS A 96 -7.10 -2.58 -1.51
CA HIS A 96 -7.35 -2.23 -0.11
C HIS A 96 -7.70 -3.42 0.81
N LEU A 97 -7.49 -4.66 0.34
CA LEU A 97 -8.08 -5.83 1.00
C LEU A 97 -7.29 -6.33 2.22
N ALA A 98 -5.96 -6.25 2.18
CA ALA A 98 -5.12 -6.95 3.14
C ALA A 98 -3.93 -6.15 3.67
N LEU A 99 -3.78 -6.07 4.99
CA LEU A 99 -2.57 -5.57 5.65
C LEU A 99 -1.68 -6.77 6.03
N VAL A 100 -0.48 -6.82 5.47
CA VAL A 100 0.48 -7.90 5.72
C VAL A 100 1.41 -7.50 6.88
N THR A 101 1.51 -8.37 7.88
CA THR A 101 2.47 -8.24 9.01
C THR A 101 3.39 -9.46 9.09
N PRO A 102 4.41 -9.46 9.97
CA PRO A 102 5.30 -10.62 10.13
C PRO A 102 4.57 -11.90 10.49
N ARG A 103 3.55 -11.78 11.34
CA ARG A 103 2.82 -12.92 11.89
C ARG A 103 1.52 -13.21 11.14
N THR A 104 0.81 -12.16 10.74
CA THR A 104 -0.58 -12.31 10.30
C THR A 104 -0.91 -11.39 9.13
N VAL A 105 -1.70 -11.88 8.19
CA VAL A 105 -2.33 -11.08 7.14
C VAL A 105 -3.76 -10.74 7.58
N PHE A 106 -4.03 -9.47 7.82
CA PHE A 106 -5.37 -8.99 8.15
C PHE A 106 -6.15 -8.76 6.86
N ILE A 107 -7.33 -9.36 6.72
CA ILE A 107 -8.20 -9.22 5.55
C ILE A 107 -9.47 -8.47 5.97
N GLY A 108 -9.60 -7.22 5.57
CA GLY A 108 -10.71 -6.35 5.95
C GLY A 108 -11.96 -6.60 5.11
N LEU A 109 -13.06 -6.95 5.76
CA LEU A 109 -14.38 -7.01 5.13
C LEU A 109 -14.87 -5.60 4.81
N SER A 110 -15.44 -5.45 3.63
CA SER A 110 -15.91 -4.16 3.11
C SER A 110 -16.97 -4.38 2.04
N ALA A 111 -17.54 -3.30 1.48
CA ALA A 111 -18.38 -3.37 0.28
C ALA A 111 -17.64 -4.01 -0.94
N ARG A 112 -16.31 -4.16 -0.85
CA ARG A 112 -15.45 -4.74 -1.89
C ARG A 112 -14.95 -6.16 -1.56
N THR A 113 -14.98 -6.56 -0.28
CA THR A 113 -14.51 -7.87 0.19
C THR A 113 -15.62 -8.55 0.97
N ASP A 114 -16.31 -9.48 0.32
CA ASP A 114 -17.25 -10.34 1.04
C ASP A 114 -16.50 -11.41 1.86
N ARG A 115 -17.21 -12.02 2.79
CA ARG A 115 -16.67 -13.06 3.66
C ARG A 115 -16.19 -14.29 2.89
N THR A 116 -16.85 -14.64 1.79
CA THR A 116 -16.49 -15.82 0.98
C THR A 116 -15.13 -15.64 0.32
N GLY A 117 -14.90 -14.47 -0.29
CA GLY A 117 -13.62 -14.07 -0.88
C GLY A 117 -12.52 -13.96 0.17
N ALA A 118 -12.81 -13.36 1.33
CA ALA A 118 -11.86 -13.24 2.42
C ALA A 118 -11.41 -14.60 2.97
N GLU A 119 -12.34 -15.54 3.18
CA GLU A 119 -12.03 -16.90 3.63
C GLU A 119 -11.30 -17.72 2.56
N ALA A 120 -11.61 -17.52 1.28
CA ALA A 120 -10.86 -18.13 0.19
C ALA A 120 -9.40 -17.65 0.17
N LEU A 121 -9.19 -16.34 0.34
CA LEU A 121 -7.85 -15.76 0.45
C LEU A 121 -7.11 -16.29 1.69
N ALA A 122 -7.78 -16.39 2.84
CA ALA A 122 -7.20 -16.95 4.06
C ALA A 122 -6.72 -18.40 3.87
N ARG A 123 -7.47 -19.23 3.13
CA ARG A 123 -7.05 -20.61 2.79
C ARG A 123 -5.82 -20.64 1.89
N LEU A 124 -5.73 -19.75 0.90
CA LEU A 124 -4.55 -19.64 0.04
C LEU A 124 -3.32 -19.18 0.84
N LEU A 125 -3.48 -18.22 1.74
CA LEU A 125 -2.42 -17.76 2.64
C LEU A 125 -1.94 -18.88 3.57
N ALA A 126 -2.86 -19.67 4.13
CA ALA A 126 -2.51 -20.83 4.94
C ALA A 126 -1.70 -21.87 4.16
N SER A 127 -2.00 -22.05 2.86
CA SER A 127 -1.26 -22.99 1.99
C SER A 127 0.21 -22.60 1.76
N ILE A 128 0.56 -21.33 1.98
CA ILE A 128 1.93 -20.81 1.91
C ILE A 128 2.51 -20.51 3.31
N GLY A 129 1.90 -21.06 4.37
CA GLY A 129 2.39 -20.93 5.75
C GLY A 129 2.11 -19.58 6.40
N ARG A 130 1.18 -18.78 5.87
CA ARG A 130 0.81 -17.48 6.43
C ARG A 130 -0.51 -17.57 7.19
N GLU A 131 -0.51 -17.08 8.43
CA GLU A 131 -1.75 -16.91 9.19
C GLU A 131 -2.54 -15.72 8.62
N ALA A 132 -3.85 -15.86 8.49
CA ALA A 132 -4.73 -14.79 8.04
C ALA A 132 -5.91 -14.60 8.99
N ARG A 133 -6.28 -13.35 9.25
CA ARG A 133 -7.42 -12.97 10.09
C ARG A 133 -8.41 -12.16 9.26
N VAL A 134 -9.61 -12.71 9.05
CA VAL A 134 -10.73 -11.98 8.46
C VAL A 134 -11.35 -11.10 9.55
N VAL A 135 -11.50 -9.81 9.27
CA VAL A 135 -11.86 -8.80 10.26
C VAL A 135 -12.89 -7.83 9.69
N GLU A 136 -13.82 -7.39 10.54
CA GLU A 136 -14.77 -6.33 10.18
C GLU A 136 -14.03 -4.99 10.18
N THR A 137 -14.18 -4.21 9.12
CA THR A 137 -13.60 -2.87 9.07
C THR A 137 -14.45 -1.93 9.96
N PRO A 138 -13.86 -1.16 10.89
CA PRO A 138 -14.61 -0.27 11.78
C PRO A 138 -15.51 0.72 11.01
N ALA A 139 -16.64 1.09 11.61
CA ALA A 139 -17.57 2.04 11.00
C ALA A 139 -16.87 3.38 10.68
N GLY A 140 -16.98 3.85 9.44
CA GLY A 140 -16.32 5.07 8.95
C GLY A 140 -14.92 4.86 8.37
N VAL A 141 -14.32 3.67 8.50
CA VAL A 141 -13.05 3.33 7.84
C VAL A 141 -13.39 2.60 6.53
N LEU A 142 -13.18 3.27 5.39
CA LEU A 142 -13.46 2.69 4.08
C LEU A 142 -12.35 1.74 3.60
N HIS A 143 -11.09 2.05 3.92
CA HIS A 143 -9.90 1.33 3.42
C HIS A 143 -8.81 1.21 4.48
N LEU A 144 -8.45 -0.04 4.84
CA LEU A 144 -7.49 -0.32 5.91
C LEU A 144 -6.09 0.23 5.63
N LYS A 145 -5.60 0.11 4.38
CA LYS A 145 -4.27 0.61 3.96
C LYS A 145 -4.20 2.13 3.77
N SER A 146 -5.32 2.78 3.51
CA SER A 146 -5.36 4.25 3.45
C SER A 146 -5.36 4.85 4.86
N ALA A 147 -5.88 4.09 5.83
CA ALA A 147 -6.00 4.51 7.22
C ALA A 147 -4.89 3.94 8.14
N SER A 148 -4.04 3.05 7.65
CA SER A 148 -2.93 2.49 8.43
C SER A 148 -1.81 1.89 7.58
N SER A 149 -0.63 1.82 8.18
CA SER A 149 0.56 1.19 7.61
C SER A 149 1.39 0.48 8.68
N LEU A 150 1.94 -0.68 8.34
CA LEU A 150 2.98 -1.30 9.16
C LEU A 150 4.31 -0.60 8.89
N ILE A 151 4.84 0.08 9.92
CA ILE A 151 6.05 0.90 9.79
C ILE A 151 7.28 0.27 10.45
N ASP A 152 7.08 -0.76 11.26
CA ASP A 152 8.10 -1.71 11.74
C ASP A 152 7.42 -3.04 12.15
N GLU A 153 8.16 -4.05 12.63
CA GLU A 153 7.63 -5.40 12.93
C GLU A 153 6.40 -5.44 13.86
N ASP A 154 6.32 -4.50 14.80
CA ASP A 154 5.27 -4.43 15.83
C ASP A 154 4.55 -3.08 15.88
N THR A 155 4.87 -2.15 14.97
CA THR A 155 4.39 -0.77 15.03
C THR A 155 3.51 -0.44 13.82
N ILE A 156 2.28 -0.04 14.10
CA ILE A 156 1.32 0.47 13.12
C ILE A 156 1.26 2.00 13.19
N LEU A 157 1.38 2.67 12.04
CA LEU A 157 0.91 4.04 11.86
C LEU A 157 -0.57 3.99 11.53
N ALA A 158 -1.42 4.76 12.20
CA ALA A 158 -2.86 4.74 11.94
C ALA A 158 -3.52 6.11 12.08
N THR A 159 -4.65 6.30 11.40
CA THR A 159 -5.57 7.41 11.66
C THR A 159 -6.18 7.31 13.06
N PRO A 160 -6.63 8.42 13.67
CA PRO A 160 -7.30 8.39 14.97
C PRO A 160 -8.48 7.41 15.02
N ALA A 161 -9.32 7.36 13.98
CA ALA A 161 -10.47 6.45 13.94
C ALA A 161 -10.06 4.98 14.07
N LEU A 162 -9.00 4.57 13.39
CA LEU A 162 -8.54 3.18 13.39
C LEU A 162 -7.71 2.85 14.64
N ALA A 163 -6.91 3.80 15.14
CA ALA A 163 -6.14 3.63 16.37
C ALA A 163 -7.02 3.34 17.59
N HIS A 164 -8.20 3.98 17.70
CA HIS A 164 -9.12 3.78 18.83
C HIS A 164 -10.08 2.58 18.66
N SER A 165 -9.99 1.85 17.55
CA SER A 165 -10.94 0.77 17.25
C SER A 165 -10.64 -0.56 17.98
N GLY A 166 -9.47 -0.70 18.61
CA GLY A 166 -8.99 -1.99 19.17
C GLY A 166 -8.54 -3.00 18.11
N PHE A 167 -8.54 -2.61 16.83
CA PHE A 167 -8.25 -3.52 15.72
C PHE A 167 -6.81 -4.08 15.74
N PHE A 168 -5.86 -3.30 16.27
CA PHE A 168 -4.43 -3.67 16.35
C PHE A 168 -3.98 -4.03 17.78
N ASP A 169 -4.88 -4.60 18.60
CA ASP A 169 -4.55 -5.04 19.95
C ASP A 169 -3.29 -5.93 19.97
N GLY A 170 -2.33 -5.56 20.83
CA GLY A 170 -1.03 -6.23 20.94
C GLY A 170 0.07 -5.68 20.02
N MET A 171 -0.22 -4.66 19.21
CA MET A 171 0.77 -3.90 18.45
C MET A 171 0.97 -2.51 19.08
N ARG A 172 2.15 -1.93 18.88
CA ARG A 172 2.38 -0.50 19.15
C ARG A 172 1.66 0.31 18.08
N ILE A 173 0.95 1.36 18.48
CA ILE A 173 0.25 2.25 17.55
C ILE A 173 0.86 3.64 17.66
N LEU A 174 1.28 4.22 16.53
CA LEU A 174 1.54 5.63 16.38
C LEU A 174 0.36 6.26 15.63
N THR A 175 -0.32 7.19 16.27
CA THR A 175 -1.50 7.83 15.70
C THR A 175 -1.08 9.09 14.95
N VAL A 176 -1.45 9.22 13.68
CA VAL A 176 -1.23 10.48 12.94
C VAL A 176 -2.05 11.61 13.59
N PRO A 177 -1.53 12.85 13.62
CA PRO A 177 -2.26 14.01 14.09
C PRO A 177 -3.55 14.24 13.29
N GLU A 178 -4.57 14.81 13.94
CA GLU A 178 -5.82 15.21 13.28
C GLU A 178 -5.55 16.23 12.16
N GLY A 179 -6.05 15.96 10.96
CA GLY A 179 -5.80 16.72 9.73
C GLY A 179 -4.58 16.26 8.92
N ASP A 180 -3.79 15.29 9.41
CA ASP A 180 -2.68 14.67 8.68
C ASP A 180 -3.03 13.23 8.22
N GLU A 181 -4.31 12.87 8.08
CA GLU A 181 -4.74 11.50 7.81
C GLU A 181 -4.14 10.90 6.52
N GLY A 182 -3.83 11.75 5.53
CA GLY A 182 -3.13 11.35 4.30
C GLY A 182 -1.76 10.71 4.54
N ALA A 183 -1.09 11.02 5.66
CA ALA A 183 0.19 10.43 6.02
C ALA A 183 0.09 8.99 6.55
N ALA A 184 -1.12 8.50 6.86
CA ALA A 184 -1.31 7.15 7.39
C ALA A 184 -0.99 6.06 6.35
N ASN A 185 -1.01 6.40 5.05
CA ASN A 185 -0.40 5.59 4.00
C ASN A 185 1.10 5.91 3.93
N ALA A 186 1.88 5.13 4.65
CA ALA A 186 3.32 5.19 4.68
C ALA A 186 3.89 3.84 4.24
N LEU A 187 5.09 3.84 3.70
CA LEU A 187 5.68 2.63 3.15
C LEU A 187 7.07 2.40 3.71
N ARG A 188 7.20 1.39 4.59
CA ARG A 188 8.50 0.95 5.10
C ARG A 188 9.19 0.10 4.05
N ILE A 189 10.34 0.54 3.57
CA ILE A 189 11.18 -0.18 2.61
C ILE A 189 12.55 -0.39 3.24
N ASN A 190 12.85 -1.60 3.69
CA ASN A 190 14.11 -1.88 4.39
C ASN A 190 14.31 -0.87 5.54
N HIS A 191 15.36 -0.07 5.48
CA HIS A 191 15.61 0.96 6.48
C HIS A 191 14.66 2.17 6.38
N PRO A 192 14.56 2.90 5.25
CA PRO A 192 13.76 4.13 5.19
C PRO A 192 12.24 3.88 5.28
N LEU A 193 11.55 4.88 5.85
CA LEU A 193 10.10 4.99 5.86
C LEU A 193 9.68 6.10 4.90
N PHE A 194 8.99 5.71 3.82
CA PHE A 194 8.47 6.67 2.85
C PHE A 194 7.14 7.20 3.36
N ILE A 195 6.95 8.52 3.28
CA ILE A 195 5.73 9.20 3.70
C ILE A 195 5.29 10.19 2.62
N ALA A 196 4.00 10.46 2.52
CA ALA A 196 3.51 11.56 1.69
C ALA A 196 4.05 12.91 2.22
N ALA A 197 4.56 13.76 1.34
CA ALA A 197 4.99 15.11 1.67
C ALA A 197 3.79 16.01 2.04
N GLY A 198 4.03 17.10 2.80
CA GLY A 198 2.98 18.02 3.25
C GLY A 198 2.30 17.63 4.57
N HIS A 199 2.90 16.70 5.32
CA HIS A 199 2.43 16.22 6.62
C HIS A 199 3.50 16.38 7.70
N GLU A 200 3.93 17.62 7.95
CA GLU A 200 5.08 17.96 8.80
C GLU A 200 4.89 17.52 10.24
N ARG A 201 3.66 17.57 10.76
CA ARG A 201 3.39 17.14 12.15
C ARG A 201 3.58 15.63 12.30
N THR A 202 3.11 14.86 11.31
CA THR A 202 3.38 13.41 11.25
C THR A 202 4.86 13.11 11.05
N ALA A 203 5.53 13.83 10.15
CA ALA A 203 6.96 13.66 9.91
C ALA A 203 7.80 13.92 11.18
N ASP A 204 7.54 15.02 11.89
CA ASP A 204 8.21 15.35 13.14
C ASP A 204 7.98 14.28 14.22
N MET A 205 6.76 13.75 14.33
CA MET A 205 6.43 12.68 15.27
C MET A 205 7.22 11.40 14.95
N LEU A 206 7.26 11.00 13.68
CA LEU A 206 7.96 9.79 13.23
C LEU A 206 9.49 9.95 13.37
N ALA A 207 10.04 11.12 13.04
CA ALA A 207 11.45 11.41 13.21
C ALA A 207 11.86 11.34 14.70
N LYS A 208 11.05 11.90 15.60
CA LYS A 208 11.25 11.78 17.07
C LYS A 208 11.13 10.34 17.56
N ALA A 209 10.34 9.51 16.88
CA ALA A 209 10.23 8.08 17.14
C ALA A 209 11.40 7.26 16.56
N GLY A 210 12.34 7.90 15.86
CA GLY A 210 13.58 7.29 15.36
C GLY A 210 13.51 6.73 13.94
N PHE A 211 12.46 7.06 13.18
CA PHE A 211 12.34 6.64 11.78
C PHE A 211 13.18 7.55 10.88
N ASP A 212 13.88 6.93 9.91
CA ASP A 212 14.54 7.64 8.81
C ASP A 212 13.54 7.87 7.69
N LEU A 213 13.18 9.14 7.45
CA LEU A 213 12.04 9.51 6.62
C LEU A 213 12.48 9.92 5.22
N VAL A 214 11.76 9.44 4.23
CA VAL A 214 11.85 9.91 2.85
C VAL A 214 10.48 10.48 2.45
N PRO A 215 10.30 11.81 2.54
CA PRO A 215 9.07 12.45 2.09
C PRO A 215 9.00 12.43 0.56
N LEU A 216 7.89 11.97 0.02
CA LEU A 216 7.64 11.87 -1.41
C LEU A 216 6.37 12.63 -1.77
N ARG A 217 6.42 13.43 -2.83
CA ARG A 217 5.24 14.10 -3.37
C ARG A 217 4.36 13.08 -4.09
N VAL A 218 3.08 13.12 -3.77
CA VAL A 218 2.03 12.25 -4.33
C VAL A 218 0.74 13.06 -4.54
N ASP A 219 0.88 14.37 -4.75
CA ASP A 219 -0.23 15.32 -4.79
C ASP A 219 -1.21 14.97 -5.92
N GLU A 220 -0.67 14.61 -7.09
CA GLU A 220 -1.49 14.27 -8.25
C GLU A 220 -1.94 12.81 -8.21
N ILE A 221 -1.11 11.90 -7.73
CA ILE A 221 -1.51 10.51 -7.49
C ILE A 221 -2.71 10.43 -6.52
N ALA A 222 -2.73 11.28 -5.49
CA ALA A 222 -3.80 11.32 -4.50
C ALA A 222 -5.15 11.81 -5.07
N LYS A 223 -5.17 12.50 -6.22
CA LYS A 223 -6.42 12.94 -6.88
C LYS A 223 -7.27 11.75 -7.37
N ILE A 224 -6.65 10.60 -7.60
CA ILE A 224 -7.28 9.34 -8.03
C ILE A 224 -7.22 8.27 -6.92
N ASP A 225 -7.40 8.72 -5.67
CA ASP A 225 -7.53 7.90 -4.46
C ASP A 225 -6.40 6.90 -4.19
N ALA A 226 -5.20 7.16 -4.72
CA ALA A 226 -4.04 6.30 -4.56
C ALA A 226 -2.92 6.97 -3.76
N SER A 227 -1.98 6.15 -3.29
CA SER A 227 -0.79 6.63 -2.56
C SER A 227 0.39 5.66 -2.74
N LEU A 228 1.44 5.80 -1.92
CA LEU A 228 2.73 5.13 -2.03
C LEU A 228 2.64 3.60 -2.10
N SER A 229 1.75 2.97 -1.32
CA SER A 229 1.62 1.51 -1.31
C SER A 229 1.11 0.95 -2.65
N CYS A 230 0.24 1.70 -3.34
CA CYS A 230 -0.49 1.27 -4.53
C CYS A 230 0.43 1.09 -5.76
N MET A 231 1.52 1.84 -5.83
CA MET A 231 2.38 1.92 -7.02
C MET A 231 3.38 0.78 -7.18
N SER A 232 3.46 -0.16 -6.22
CA SER A 232 4.37 -1.30 -6.38
C SER A 232 3.89 -2.59 -5.73
N LEU A 233 4.34 -3.71 -6.28
CA LEU A 233 4.38 -5.01 -5.60
C LEU A 233 5.80 -5.26 -5.14
N ARG A 234 5.99 -5.64 -3.88
CA ARG A 234 7.31 -5.70 -3.24
C ARG A 234 7.50 -7.04 -2.56
N TRP A 235 8.67 -7.64 -2.73
CA TRP A 235 9.00 -8.90 -2.08
C TRP A 235 10.51 -9.07 -1.87
N PHE A 236 10.84 -10.09 -1.08
CA PHE A 236 12.20 -10.59 -0.99
C PHE A 236 12.35 -11.81 -1.89
N ALA A 237 13.26 -11.76 -2.85
CA ALA A 237 13.73 -12.92 -3.57
C ALA A 237 14.99 -13.45 -2.89
N ALA A 238 14.92 -14.64 -2.28
CA ALA A 238 16.12 -15.30 -1.79
C ALA A 238 17.08 -15.54 -2.98
N GLY A 239 18.35 -15.14 -2.84
CA GLY A 239 19.35 -15.28 -3.91
C GLY A 239 19.36 -16.71 -4.44
N GLY A 240 19.23 -16.86 -5.76
CA GLY A 240 19.19 -18.15 -6.44
C GLY A 240 20.47 -18.95 -6.25
N GLY A 241 20.49 -19.76 -5.19
CA GLY A 241 21.45 -20.84 -5.00
C GLY A 241 20.92 -22.15 -5.59
N ARG A 242 21.27 -22.37 -6.87
CA ARG A 242 21.33 -23.64 -7.63
C ARG A 242 20.02 -24.30 -8.09
N GLY A 243 20.07 -24.73 -9.36
CA GLY A 243 19.14 -25.63 -10.04
C GLY A 243 19.21 -25.45 -11.53
#